data_AF-A0A353KZD4-F1
#
_entry.id   AF-A0A353KZD4-F1
#
_cell.length_a   1.000
_cell.length_b   1.000
_cell.length_c   1.000
_cell.angle_alpha   90.00
_cell.angle_beta   90.00
_cell.angle_gamma   90.00
#
_symmetry.space_group_name_H-M   'P 1'
#
loop_
_entity.id
_entity.type
_entity.pdbx_description
1 polymer ?
#
loop_
_entity_poly.entity_id
_entity_poly.type
_entity_poly.pdbx_seq_one_letter_code
_entity_poly.pdbx_strand_id
1 'polypeptide(L)' 'MAQQLKSLFDQAKALGGFKAEMRLVILTRITRVNAETMPDSQEVFNLLQRALNEVKKEYVKY' A
#
# COMPACT_ATOMS: atom_id res chain seq x y z
N MET A 1 -12.83 9.50 4.53
CA MET A 1 -12.49 9.38 3.09
C MET A 1 -10.97 9.25 2.92
N ALA A 2 -10.36 8.31 3.65
CA ALA A 2 -8.97 7.83 3.47
C ALA A 2 -8.80 6.38 4.00
N GLN A 3 -9.93 5.72 4.33
CA GLN A 3 -9.95 4.47 5.08
C GLN A 3 -9.54 3.30 4.18
N GLN A 4 -9.84 3.42 2.89
CA GLN A 4 -9.48 2.43 1.88
C GLN A 4 -7.97 2.42 1.64
N LEU A 5 -7.34 3.58 1.47
CA LEU A 5 -5.88 3.65 1.29
C LEU A 5 -5.15 3.15 2.54
N LYS A 6 -5.61 3.54 3.74
CA LYS A 6 -5.05 3.04 5.01
C LYS A 6 -5.11 1.52 5.11
N SER A 7 -6.23 0.91 4.69
CA SER A 7 -6.39 -0.54 4.68
C SER A 7 -5.41 -1.26 3.74
N LEU A 8 -4.94 -0.60 2.67
CA LEU A 8 -3.91 -1.17 1.78
C LEU A 8 -2.53 -1.19 2.46
N PHE A 9 -2.21 -0.17 3.26
CA PHE A 9 -1.01 -0.16 4.10
C PHE A 9 -1.07 -1.22 5.20
N ASP A 10 -2.24 -1.38 5.84
CA ASP A 10 -2.42 -2.42 6.85
C ASP A 10 -2.30 -3.83 6.23
N GLN A 11 -2.81 -4.04 5.01
CA GLN A 11 -2.59 -5.29 4.25
C GLN A 11 -1.11 -5.52 3.92
N ALA A 12 -0.39 -4.49 3.48
CA ALA A 12 1.05 -4.58 3.23
C ALA A 12 1.80 -4.98 4.51
N LYS A 13 1.47 -4.33 5.63
CA LYS A 13 2.05 -4.63 6.93
C LYS A 13 1.71 -6.04 7.41
N ALA A 14 0.52 -6.55 7.14
CA ALA A 14 0.14 -7.93 7.45
C ALA A 14 0.94 -8.98 6.63
N LEU A 15 1.38 -8.63 5.41
CA LEU A 15 2.13 -9.54 4.54
C LEU A 15 3.60 -9.72 4.94
N GLY A 16 4.27 -8.62 5.31
CA GLY A 16 5.72 -8.65 5.56
C GLY A 16 6.19 -7.63 6.58
N GLY A 17 5.29 -7.18 7.46
CA GLY A 17 5.56 -6.17 8.47
C GLY A 17 6.00 -4.85 7.87
N PHE A 18 6.93 -4.18 8.56
CA PHE A 18 7.47 -2.89 8.15
C PHE A 18 8.16 -2.95 6.77
N LYS A 19 8.74 -4.09 6.39
CA LYS A 19 9.46 -4.24 5.11
C LYS A 19 8.51 -4.17 3.91
N ALA A 20 7.36 -4.84 4.00
CA ALA A 20 6.32 -4.79 2.97
C ALA A 20 5.63 -3.41 2.91
N GLU A 21 5.41 -2.77 4.06
CA GLU A 21 4.91 -1.40 4.14
C GLU A 21 5.85 -0.42 3.42
N MET A 22 7.16 -0.47 3.71
CA MET A 22 8.17 0.34 3.03
C MET A 22 8.27 0.05 1.54
N ARG A 23 8.13 -1.22 1.13
CA ARG A 23 8.11 -1.59 -0.29
C ARG A 23 6.94 -0.93 -1.03
N LEU A 24 5.77 -0.88 -0.40
CA LEU A 24 4.59 -0.20 -0.95
C LEU A 24 4.85 1.30 -1.13
N VAL A 25 5.51 1.95 -0.15
CA VAL A 25 5.93 3.36 -0.25
C VAL A 25 6.91 3.57 -1.40
N ILE A 26 7.89 2.69 -1.58
CA ILE A 26 8.88 2.81 -2.65
C ILE A 26 8.22 2.70 -4.04
N LEU A 27 7.25 1.80 -4.19
CA LEU A 27 6.57 1.56 -5.47
C LEU A 27 5.59 2.69 -5.84
N THR A 28 4.94 3.29 -4.84
CA THR A 28 3.90 4.30 -5.09
C THR A 28 4.34 5.73 -4.83
N ARG A 29 5.45 5.93 -4.10
CA ARG A 29 5.89 7.21 -3.53
C ARG A 29 4.86 7.86 -2.61
N ILE A 30 3.88 7.10 -2.14
CA ILE A 30 2.84 7.54 -1.22
C ILE A 30 3.18 6.96 0.15
N THR A 31 3.31 7.83 1.15
CA THR A 31 3.48 7.42 2.54
C THR A 31 2.11 7.19 3.18
N ARG A 32 2.06 6.44 4.28
CA ARG A 32 0.83 6.27 5.07
C ARG A 32 0.23 7.62 5.49
N VAL A 33 1.08 8.57 5.87
CA VAL A 33 0.67 9.92 6.25
C VAL A 33 0.03 10.67 5.07
N ASN A 34 0.60 10.55 3.87
CA ASN A 34 0.01 11.14 2.67
C ASN A 34 -1.31 10.43 2.29
N ALA A 35 -1.38 9.11 2.45
CA ALA A 35 -2.59 8.36 2.19
C ALA A 35 -3.76 8.74 3.12
N GLU A 36 -3.49 9.30 4.31
CA GLU A 36 -4.51 9.80 5.24
C GLU A 36 -5.04 11.19 4.86
N THR A 37 -4.28 11.97 4.11
CA THR A 37 -4.62 13.36 3.74
C THR A 37 -4.99 13.52 2.27
N MET A 38 -4.64 12.55 1.42
CA MET A 38 -5.03 12.54 0.02
C MET A 38 -6.52 12.21 -0.13
N PRO A 39 -7.22 12.88 -1.06
CA PRO A 39 -8.58 12.47 -1.41
C PRO A 39 -8.56 11.05 -1.98
N ASP A 40 -9.52 10.22 -1.57
CA ASP A 40 -9.76 8.87 -2.12
C ASP A 40 -10.11 8.99 -3.61
N SER A 41 -9.09 9.13 -4.47
CA SER A 41 -9.23 9.07 -5.92
C SER A 41 -9.06 7.62 -6.38
N GLN A 42 -9.88 7.22 -7.35
CA GLN A 42 -9.81 5.88 -7.90
C GLN A 42 -8.43 5.56 -8.49
N GLU A 43 -7.73 6.58 -8.99
CA GLU A 43 -6.37 6.45 -9.53
C GLU A 43 -5.35 6.07 -8.44
N VAL A 44 -5.38 6.75 -7.30
CA VAL A 44 -4.48 6.49 -6.18
C VAL A 44 -4.76 5.12 -5.56
N PHE A 45 -6.05 4.76 -5.44
CA PHE A 45 -6.45 3.44 -4.98
C PHE A 45 -5.91 2.35 -5.92
N ASN A 46 -6.13 2.49 -7.23
CA ASN A 46 -5.66 1.52 -8.22
C ASN A 46 -4.11 1.40 -8.23
N LEU A 47 -3.40 2.52 -8.06
CA LEU A 47 -1.94 2.54 -7.95
C LEU A 47 -1.46 1.74 -6.73
N LEU A 48 -2.00 2.03 -5.54
CA LEU A 48 -1.66 1.33 -4.31
C LEU A 48 -2.05 -0.14 -4.36
N GLN A 49 -3.20 -0.47 -4.95
CA GLN A 49 -3.64 -1.85 -5.10
C GLN A 49 -2.75 -2.66 -6.05
N ARG A 50 -2.32 -2.07 -7.17
CA ARG A 50 -1.34 -2.70 -8.08
C ARG A 50 0.01 -2.91 -7.38
N ALA A 51 0.51 -1.88 -6.70
CA ALA A 51 1.76 -1.99 -5.96
C ALA A 51 1.68 -3.05 -4.85
N LEU A 52 0.57 -3.11 -4.11
CA LEU A 52 0.32 -4.14 -3.10
C LEU A 52 0.36 -5.54 -3.70
N ASN A 53 -0.20 -5.75 -4.90
CA ASN A 53 -0.13 -7.04 -5.58
C ASN A 53 1.31 -7.42 -5.98
N GLU A 54 2.13 -6.45 -6.40
CA GLU A 54 3.56 -6.70 -6.61
C GLU A 54 4.27 -7.07 -5.31
N VAL A 55 3.99 -6.36 -4.21
CA VAL A 55 4.52 -6.71 -2.88
C VAL A 55 4.07 -8.12 -2.49
N LYS A 56 2.80 -8.48 -2.66
CA LYS A 56 2.28 -9.83 -2.36
C LYS A 56 3.09 -10.93 -3.06
N LYS A 57 3.45 -10.74 -4.34
CA LYS A 57 4.25 -11.72 -5.08
C LYS A 57 5.63 -11.98 -4.46
N GLU A 58 6.21 -11.00 -3.76
CA GLU A 58 7.49 -11.15 -3.08
C GLU A 58 7.40 -12.06 -1.85
N TYR A 59 6.22 -12.18 -1.22
CA TYR A 59 6.00 -12.95 0.02
C TYR A 59 5.23 -14.25 -0.17
N VAL A 60 4.51 -14.44 -1.28
CA VAL A 60 3.80 -15.71 -1.59
C VAL A 60 4.77 -16.87 -1.90
N LYS A 61 6.05 -16.60 -2.13
CA LYS A 61 7.07 -17.60 -2.50
C LYS A 61 7.84 -18.24 -1.34
N TYR A 62 7.50 -17.96 -0.08
CA TYR A 62 8.18 -18.51 1.10
C TYR A 62 7.25 -19.28 2.01
#